data_AF-A0A7M3LXV4-F1
#
_entry.id   AF-A0A7M3LXV4-F1
#
_cell.length_a   1.000
_cell.length_b   1.000
_cell.length_c   1.000
_cell.angle_alpha   90.00
_cell.angle_beta   90.00
_cell.angle_gamma   90.00
#
_symmetry.space_group_name_H-M   'P 1'
#
loop_
_entity.id
_entity.type
_entity.pdbx_description
1 polymer ?
#
loop_
_entity_poly.entity_id
_entity_poly.type
_entity_poly.pdbx_seq_one_letter_code
_entity_poly.pdbx_strand_id
1 'polypeptide(L)'
;MAGFRALAREVRDPHRHIAQRRTALRKCLERFAPYGHRATWHHLCLRAGIAPEDRSPEPARLIRALEELEEARAVWLGYEAQFAERRRQEKHLGIRQPSAVDDWHLRTWGGCDIVPCESPTAHPHGRLAAVLRRMIEAMESAPGDTCPICAEERILWREGLDRYPPAGPVCTGCGIVVPAPVLTLEALASARRHRFERRYAGV
;
A
#
# COMPACT_ATOMS: atom_id res chain seq x y z
N MET A 1 1.90 -8.77 22.54
CA MET A 1 0.95 -8.66 21.39
C MET A 1 1.33 -9.71 20.36
N ALA A 2 0.37 -10.47 19.82
CA ALA A 2 0.67 -11.57 18.88
C ALA A 2 1.29 -11.06 17.57
N GLY A 3 2.18 -11.86 16.97
CA GLY A 3 2.76 -11.58 15.64
C GLY A 3 1.84 -12.04 14.50
N PHE A 4 2.09 -11.55 13.28
CA PHE A 4 1.27 -11.84 12.09
C PHE A 4 1.02 -13.36 11.90
N ARG A 5 2.06 -14.19 11.99
CA ARG A 5 1.95 -15.65 11.81
C ARG A 5 1.06 -16.32 12.87
N ALA A 6 1.03 -15.79 14.09
CA ALA A 6 0.14 -16.31 15.12
C ALA A 6 -1.32 -15.97 14.81
N LEU A 7 -1.60 -14.72 14.44
CA LEU A 7 -2.94 -14.27 14.03
C LEU A 7 -3.43 -15.03 12.78
N ALA A 8 -2.56 -15.25 11.79
CA ALA A 8 -2.89 -16.03 10.60
C ALA A 8 -3.29 -17.49 10.92
N ARG A 9 -2.68 -18.11 11.95
CA ARG A 9 -3.11 -19.42 12.44
C ARG A 9 -4.49 -19.37 13.07
N GLU A 10 -4.79 -18.33 13.85
CA GLU A 10 -6.12 -18.13 14.44
C GLU A 10 -7.22 -17.92 13.39
N VAL A 11 -6.90 -17.31 12.24
CA VAL A 11 -7.86 -17.18 11.12
C VAL A 11 -8.13 -18.52 10.45
N ARG A 12 -7.16 -19.44 10.42
CA ARG A 12 -7.30 -20.78 9.82
C ARG A 12 -7.93 -21.81 10.75
N ASP A 13 -7.89 -21.57 12.05
CA ASP A 13 -8.39 -22.49 13.07
C ASP A 13 -9.91 -22.77 12.91
N PRO A 14 -10.29 -24.02 12.57
CA PRO A 14 -11.70 -24.38 12.37
C PRO A 14 -12.49 -24.43 13.68
N HIS A 15 -11.83 -24.51 14.83
CA HIS A 15 -12.50 -24.59 16.14
C HIS A 15 -12.90 -23.22 16.68
N ARG A 16 -12.48 -22.13 16.02
CA ARG A 16 -12.82 -20.77 16.43
C ARG A 16 -14.09 -20.27 15.79
N HIS A 17 -14.84 -19.48 16.57
CA HIS A 17 -16.03 -18.81 16.07
C HIS A 17 -15.67 -17.83 14.93
N ILE A 18 -16.55 -17.71 13.94
CA ILE A 18 -16.27 -16.90 12.74
C ILE A 18 -15.92 -15.44 13.06
N ALA A 19 -16.58 -14.85 14.06
CA ALA A 19 -16.29 -13.50 14.53
C ALA A 19 -14.86 -13.35 15.10
N GLN A 20 -14.35 -14.39 15.78
CA GLN A 20 -12.98 -14.40 16.30
C GLN A 20 -11.97 -14.49 15.16
N ARG A 21 -12.26 -15.32 14.14
CA ARG A 21 -11.43 -15.46 12.93
C ARG A 21 -11.38 -14.15 12.14
N ARG A 22 -12.52 -13.48 11.93
CA ARG A 22 -12.59 -12.14 11.32
C ARG A 22 -11.80 -11.11 12.12
N THR A 23 -11.89 -11.15 13.45
CA THR A 23 -11.12 -10.26 14.34
C THR A 23 -9.62 -10.52 14.22
N ALA A 24 -9.19 -11.78 14.18
CA ALA A 24 -7.79 -12.13 13.96
C ALA A 24 -7.28 -11.63 12.60
N LEU A 25 -8.09 -11.72 11.54
CA LEU A 25 -7.74 -11.18 10.22
C LEU A 25 -7.59 -9.65 10.25
N ARG A 26 -8.48 -8.93 10.95
CA ARG A 26 -8.34 -7.48 11.15
C ARG A 26 -7.07 -7.13 11.91
N LYS A 27 -6.72 -7.90 12.94
CA LYS A 27 -5.45 -7.74 13.66
C LYS A 27 -4.23 -8.02 12.78
N CYS A 28 -4.33 -8.87 11.75
CA CYS A 28 -3.26 -9.00 10.76
C CYS A 28 -3.01 -7.68 10.02
N LEU A 29 -4.05 -6.88 9.74
CA LEU A 29 -3.91 -5.59 9.08
C LEU A 29 -3.25 -4.52 9.97
N GLU A 30 -3.34 -4.65 11.29
CA GLU A 30 -2.54 -3.81 12.21
C GLU A 30 -1.03 -4.07 12.06
N ARG A 31 -0.63 -5.20 11.44
CA ARG A 31 0.77 -5.58 11.22
C ARG A 31 1.24 -5.39 9.78
N PHE A 32 0.32 -5.40 8.82
CA PHE A 32 0.64 -5.31 7.41
C PHE A 32 -0.59 -4.80 6.64
N ALA A 33 -0.59 -3.52 6.28
CA ALA A 33 -1.65 -2.86 5.55
C ALA A 33 -1.07 -1.99 4.44
N PRO A 34 -0.71 -2.58 3.28
CA PRO A 34 -0.01 -1.89 2.20
C PRO A 34 -0.74 -0.66 1.66
N TYR A 35 -2.08 -0.64 1.66
CA TYR A 35 -2.89 0.49 1.19
C TYR A 35 -3.32 1.45 2.29
N GLY A 36 -2.88 1.21 3.53
CA GLY A 36 -3.52 1.72 4.74
C GLY A 36 -4.65 0.80 5.20
N HIS A 37 -4.97 0.85 6.48
CA HIS A 37 -5.82 -0.15 7.14
C HIS A 37 -7.21 -0.29 6.48
N ARG A 38 -7.88 0.84 6.24
CA ARG A 38 -9.25 0.85 5.69
C ARG A 38 -9.29 0.38 4.23
N ALA A 39 -8.39 0.89 3.39
CA ALA A 39 -8.32 0.51 1.98
C ALA A 39 -7.89 -0.95 1.79
N THR A 40 -6.94 -1.44 2.60
CA THR A 40 -6.52 -2.84 2.54
C THR A 40 -7.68 -3.76 2.96
N TRP A 41 -8.40 -3.43 4.04
CA TRP A 41 -9.58 -4.20 4.44
C TRP A 41 -10.66 -4.21 3.35
N HIS A 42 -10.98 -3.05 2.79
CA HIS A 42 -11.97 -2.94 1.72
C HIS A 42 -11.58 -3.78 0.49
N HIS A 43 -10.32 -3.67 0.05
CA HIS A 43 -9.77 -4.45 -1.05
C HIS A 43 -9.91 -5.95 -0.83
N LEU A 44 -9.49 -6.46 0.34
CA LEU A 44 -9.58 -7.88 0.68
C LEU A 44 -11.04 -8.35 0.73
N CYS A 45 -11.94 -7.55 1.30
CA CYS A 45 -13.37 -7.84 1.32
C CYS A 45 -13.93 -8.00 -0.09
N LEU A 46 -13.66 -7.03 -0.98
CA LEU A 46 -14.10 -7.07 -2.37
C LEU A 46 -13.57 -8.31 -3.10
N ARG A 47 -12.27 -8.58 -2.98
CA ARG A 47 -11.57 -9.71 -3.63
C ARG A 47 -12.03 -11.08 -3.14
N ALA A 48 -12.36 -11.20 -1.86
CA ALA A 48 -12.82 -12.42 -1.24
C ALA A 48 -14.35 -12.59 -1.26
N GLY A 49 -15.11 -11.60 -1.74
CA GLY A 49 -16.58 -11.62 -1.75
C GLY A 49 -17.19 -11.51 -0.34
N ILE A 50 -16.56 -10.78 0.56
CA ILE A 50 -17.08 -10.50 1.91
C ILE A 50 -17.79 -9.14 1.85
N ALA A 51 -19.10 -9.11 2.12
CA ALA A 51 -19.82 -7.84 2.19
C ALA A 51 -19.31 -7.02 3.38
N PRO A 52 -19.22 -5.68 3.29
CA PRO A 52 -18.74 -4.85 4.40
C PRO A 52 -19.50 -5.07 5.72
N GLU A 53 -20.82 -5.23 5.62
CA GLU A 53 -21.77 -5.43 6.72
C GLU A 53 -21.86 -6.88 7.20
N ASP A 54 -21.32 -7.84 6.43
CA ASP A 54 -21.39 -9.27 6.74
C ASP A 54 -20.56 -9.56 8.00
N ARG A 55 -21.24 -9.90 9.10
CA ARG A 55 -20.60 -10.19 10.39
C ARG A 55 -20.16 -11.66 10.52
N SER A 56 -20.66 -12.53 9.65
CA SER A 56 -20.43 -13.99 9.70
C SER A 56 -20.13 -14.55 8.30
N PRO A 57 -19.06 -14.08 7.64
CA PRO A 57 -18.73 -14.54 6.30
C PRO A 57 -18.35 -16.02 6.29
N GLU A 58 -18.56 -16.68 5.16
CA GLU A 58 -18.08 -18.05 4.95
C GLU A 58 -16.59 -18.18 5.30
N PRO A 59 -16.19 -19.18 6.12
CA PRO A 59 -14.80 -19.42 6.51
C PRO A 59 -13.78 -19.36 5.35
N ALA A 60 -14.15 -19.93 4.20
CA ALA A 60 -13.30 -19.97 3.02
C ALA A 60 -12.97 -18.57 2.47
N ARG A 61 -13.89 -17.60 2.62
CA ARG A 61 -13.65 -16.21 2.18
C ARG A 61 -12.61 -15.52 3.05
N LEU A 62 -12.64 -15.75 4.36
CA LEU A 62 -11.60 -15.23 5.27
C LEU A 62 -10.22 -15.83 4.96
N ILE A 63 -10.17 -17.12 4.64
CA ILE A 63 -8.92 -17.80 4.26
C ILE A 63 -8.39 -17.20 2.95
N ARG A 64 -9.24 -17.02 1.93
CA ARG A 64 -8.86 -16.40 0.66
C ARG A 64 -8.31 -14.98 0.84
N ALA A 65 -8.94 -14.17 1.70
CA ALA A 65 -8.45 -12.84 2.04
C ALA A 65 -7.08 -12.90 2.74
N LEU A 66 -6.89 -13.85 3.66
CA LEU A 66 -5.62 -14.04 4.34
C LEU A 66 -4.51 -14.48 3.39
N GLU A 67 -4.79 -15.41 2.47
CA GLU A 67 -3.82 -15.91 1.49
C GLU A 67 -3.32 -14.78 0.58
N GLU A 68 -4.21 -13.92 0.11
CA GLU A 68 -3.80 -12.74 -0.68
C GLU A 68 -2.93 -11.77 0.12
N LEU A 69 -3.25 -11.56 1.41
CA LEU A 69 -2.45 -10.73 2.31
C LEU A 69 -1.08 -11.34 2.60
N GLU A 70 -1.00 -12.66 2.79
CA GLU A 70 0.23 -13.40 3.02
C GLU A 70 1.16 -13.40 1.80
N GLU A 71 0.59 -13.57 0.60
CA GLU A 71 1.35 -13.48 -0.65
C GLU A 71 2.00 -12.10 -0.80
N ALA A 72 1.22 -11.04 -0.55
CA ALA A 72 1.73 -9.66 -0.58
C ALA A 72 2.80 -9.43 0.51
N ARG A 73 2.59 -9.99 1.70
CA ARG A 73 3.56 -9.90 2.80
C ARG A 73 4.87 -10.62 2.47
N ALA A 74 4.81 -11.75 1.76
CA ALA A 74 5.99 -12.47 1.33
C ALA A 74 6.83 -11.63 0.33
N VAL A 75 6.17 -10.92 -0.59
CA VAL A 75 6.84 -9.95 -1.49
C VAL A 75 7.57 -8.87 -0.68
N TRP A 76 6.88 -8.24 0.27
CA TRP A 76 7.48 -7.19 1.09
C TRP A 76 8.66 -7.69 1.92
N LEU A 77 8.54 -8.85 2.58
CA LEU A 77 9.66 -9.43 3.34
C LEU A 77 10.86 -9.78 2.46
N GLY A 78 10.62 -10.23 1.22
CA GLY A 78 11.68 -10.46 0.25
C GLY A 78 12.45 -9.18 -0.08
N TYR A 79 11.72 -8.09 -0.32
CA TYR A 79 12.30 -6.76 -0.50
C TYR A 79 13.07 -6.29 0.75
N GLU A 80 12.52 -6.43 1.97
CA GLU A 80 13.23 -6.03 3.20
C GLU A 80 14.55 -6.78 3.38
N ALA A 81 14.61 -8.07 3.03
CA ALA A 81 15.84 -8.85 3.08
C ALA A 81 16.88 -8.36 2.07
N GLN A 82 16.46 -8.04 0.84
CA GLN A 82 17.33 -7.50 -0.21
C GLN A 82 17.86 -6.10 0.18
N PHE A 83 16.99 -5.24 0.71
CA PHE A 83 17.36 -3.93 1.24
C PHE A 83 18.43 -4.05 2.34
N ALA A 84 18.23 -4.96 3.30
CA ALA A 84 19.17 -5.20 4.38
C ALA A 84 20.53 -5.72 3.90
N GLU A 85 20.57 -6.56 2.87
CA GLU A 85 21.81 -7.02 2.22
C GLU A 85 22.53 -5.86 1.52
N ARG A 86 21.83 -5.11 0.66
CA ARG A 86 22.38 -3.93 -0.02
C ARG A 86 22.96 -2.92 0.96
N ARG A 87 22.22 -2.55 2.01
CA ARG A 87 22.70 -1.61 3.03
C ARG A 87 23.89 -2.13 3.83
N ARG A 88 24.02 -3.45 4.03
CA ARG A 88 25.23 -4.04 4.66
C ARG A 88 26.45 -3.86 3.77
N GLN A 89 26.31 -4.10 2.47
CA GLN A 89 27.38 -3.93 1.48
C GLN A 89 27.79 -2.45 1.33
N GLU A 90 26.83 -1.55 1.18
CA GLU A 90 27.10 -0.10 1.10
C GLU A 90 27.81 0.43 2.36
N LYS A 91 27.39 -0.02 3.55
CA LYS A 91 28.07 0.33 4.81
C LYS A 91 29.51 -0.18 4.84
N HIS A 92 29.76 -1.38 4.32
CA HIS A 92 31.10 -1.95 4.21
C HIS A 92 31.99 -1.14 3.24
N LEU A 93 31.41 -0.66 2.14
CA LEU A 93 32.06 0.20 1.15
C LEU A 93 32.16 1.68 1.57
N GLY A 94 31.72 2.04 2.79
CA GLY A 94 31.79 3.41 3.32
C GLY A 94 30.70 4.36 2.80
N ILE A 95 29.70 3.87 2.06
CA ILE A 95 28.60 4.68 1.53
C ILE A 95 27.56 4.93 2.64
N ARG A 96 27.45 6.19 3.07
CA ARG A 96 26.60 6.60 4.21
C ARG A 96 25.43 7.51 3.86
N GLN A 97 25.39 8.06 2.64
CA GLN A 97 24.29 8.93 2.22
C GLN A 97 23.04 8.09 1.88
N PRO A 98 21.87 8.37 2.48
CA PRO A 98 20.62 7.74 2.12
C PRO A 98 20.16 8.15 0.72
N SER A 99 19.68 7.18 -0.05
CA SER A 99 18.98 7.41 -1.32
C SER A 99 17.48 7.69 -1.11
N ALA A 100 16.78 8.16 -2.15
CA ALA A 100 15.33 8.33 -2.10
C ALA A 100 14.57 7.02 -1.82
N VAL A 101 15.13 5.87 -2.25
CA VAL A 101 14.60 4.54 -1.95
C VAL A 101 14.76 4.21 -0.46
N ASP A 102 15.87 4.62 0.14
CA ASP A 102 16.11 4.44 1.58
C ASP A 102 15.14 5.31 2.41
N ASP A 103 14.89 6.55 1.99
CA ASP A 103 13.90 7.43 2.62
C ASP A 103 12.47 6.87 2.52
N TRP A 104 12.11 6.31 1.37
CA TRP A 104 10.83 5.62 1.18
C TRP A 104 10.72 4.38 2.07
N HIS A 105 11.77 3.55 2.12
CA HIS A 105 11.81 2.37 2.99
C HIS A 105 11.64 2.74 4.47
N LEU A 106 12.31 3.81 4.93
CA LEU A 106 12.17 4.30 6.30
C LEU A 106 10.73 4.72 6.64
N ARG A 107 10.02 5.34 5.68
CA ARG A 107 8.62 5.77 5.86
C ARG A 107 7.61 4.64 5.79
N THR A 108 7.97 3.51 5.19
CA THR A 108 7.09 2.35 4.95
C THR A 108 7.46 1.13 5.80
N TRP A 109 8.34 1.32 6.79
CA TRP A 109 8.85 0.26 7.64
C TRP A 109 7.70 -0.50 8.33
N GLY A 110 7.73 -1.83 8.22
CA GLY A 110 6.67 -2.71 8.72
C GLY A 110 5.62 -3.07 7.67
N GLY A 111 5.71 -2.48 6.49
CA GLY A 111 4.86 -2.79 5.34
C GLY A 111 3.45 -2.19 5.42
N CYS A 112 3.32 -1.10 6.17
CA CYS A 112 2.11 -0.28 6.19
C CYS A 112 2.32 0.95 5.29
N ASP A 113 1.24 1.39 4.65
CA ASP A 113 1.23 2.58 3.79
C ASP A 113 2.31 2.57 2.69
N ILE A 114 2.63 1.39 2.15
CA ILE A 114 3.55 1.20 1.03
C ILE A 114 2.97 1.85 -0.24
N VAL A 115 1.67 1.65 -0.48
CA VAL A 115 0.90 2.17 -1.61
C VAL A 115 -0.39 2.80 -1.07
N PRO A 116 -0.29 3.89 -0.30
CA PRO A 116 -1.42 4.44 0.44
C PRO A 116 -2.50 4.92 -0.52
N CYS A 117 -3.76 4.71 -0.18
CA CYS A 117 -4.91 5.12 -1.01
C CYS A 117 -5.58 6.38 -0.43
N GLU A 118 -6.05 7.28 -1.31
CA GLU A 118 -6.77 8.51 -0.92
C GLU A 118 -8.08 8.18 -0.18
N SER A 119 -8.78 7.13 -0.62
CA SER A 119 -10.05 6.68 -0.05
C SER A 119 -10.04 5.17 0.15
N PRO A 120 -10.75 4.63 1.15
CA PRO A 120 -10.90 3.18 1.31
C PRO A 120 -11.43 2.45 0.08
N THR A 121 -12.24 3.12 -0.75
CA THR A 121 -12.88 2.54 -1.93
C THR A 121 -12.12 2.78 -3.22
N ALA A 122 -11.12 3.67 -3.22
CA ALA A 122 -10.32 4.02 -4.38
C ALA A 122 -8.93 3.39 -4.25
N HIS A 123 -8.83 2.11 -4.62
CA HIS A 123 -7.59 1.34 -4.60
C HIS A 123 -7.42 0.56 -5.90
N PRO A 124 -6.20 0.12 -6.24
CA PRO A 124 -5.95 -0.72 -7.40
C PRO A 124 -6.81 -2.00 -7.43
N HIS A 125 -7.18 -2.44 -8.64
CA HIS A 125 -7.97 -3.66 -8.85
C HIS A 125 -7.13 -4.95 -8.84
N GLY A 126 -5.83 -4.84 -9.13
CA GLY A 126 -4.90 -5.98 -9.16
C GLY A 126 -4.65 -6.57 -7.77
N ARG A 127 -4.16 -7.82 -7.72
CA ARG A 127 -3.81 -8.48 -6.46
C ARG A 127 -2.75 -7.67 -5.71
N LEU A 128 -2.84 -7.63 -4.37
CA LEU A 128 -1.90 -6.90 -3.53
C LEU A 128 -0.42 -7.19 -3.88
N ALA A 129 -0.06 -8.47 -4.03
CA ALA A 129 1.31 -8.88 -4.33
C ALA A 129 1.82 -8.30 -5.67
N ALA A 130 0.97 -8.24 -6.70
CA ALA A 130 1.34 -7.67 -8.00
C ALA A 130 1.54 -6.15 -7.90
N VAL A 131 0.69 -5.46 -7.15
CA VAL A 131 0.80 -4.02 -6.93
C VAL A 131 2.06 -3.67 -6.15
N LEU A 132 2.40 -4.46 -5.12
CA LEU A 132 3.64 -4.26 -4.38
C LEU A 132 4.89 -4.46 -5.24
N ARG A 133 4.92 -5.50 -6.09
CA ARG A 133 6.04 -5.70 -7.03
C ARG A 133 6.23 -4.49 -7.94
N ARG A 134 5.15 -3.98 -8.53
CA ARG A 134 5.19 -2.77 -9.38
C ARG A 134 5.69 -1.54 -8.63
N MET A 135 5.25 -1.34 -7.38
CA MET A 135 5.72 -0.21 -6.58
C MET A 135 7.21 -0.34 -6.23
N ILE A 136 7.67 -1.52 -5.82
CA ILE A 136 9.09 -1.78 -5.52
C ILE A 136 9.94 -1.51 -6.77
N GLU A 137 9.55 -2.08 -7.91
CA GLU A 137 10.23 -1.88 -9.19
C GLU A 137 10.27 -0.40 -9.60
N ALA A 138 9.15 0.33 -9.43
CA ALA A 138 9.10 1.76 -9.74
C ALA A 138 9.99 2.60 -8.82
N MET A 139 10.07 2.26 -7.53
CA MET A 139 10.97 2.93 -6.59
C MET A 139 12.44 2.68 -6.92
N GLU A 140 12.78 1.51 -7.45
CA GLU A 140 14.14 1.14 -7.85
C GLU A 140 14.51 1.61 -9.27
N SER A 141 13.53 2.09 -10.03
CA SER A 141 13.69 2.57 -11.41
C SER A 141 13.83 4.10 -11.49
N ALA A 142 14.13 4.59 -12.70
CA ALA A 142 14.06 6.02 -12.96
C ALA A 142 12.62 6.54 -12.81
N PRO A 143 12.43 7.79 -12.32
CA PRO A 143 11.10 8.39 -12.22
C PRO A 143 10.40 8.49 -13.59
N GLY A 144 9.07 8.38 -13.59
CA GLY A 144 8.24 8.45 -14.80
C GLY A 144 7.12 9.49 -14.73
N ASP A 145 6.39 9.65 -15.83
CA ASP A 145 5.32 10.66 -15.93
C ASP A 145 3.93 10.11 -15.56
N THR A 146 3.82 8.80 -15.34
CA THR A 146 2.54 8.10 -15.16
C THR A 146 2.49 7.33 -13.84
N CYS A 147 1.29 6.90 -13.45
CA CYS A 147 1.10 6.07 -12.28
C CYS A 147 1.80 4.72 -12.44
N PRO A 148 2.72 4.31 -11.55
CA PRO A 148 3.45 3.04 -11.68
C PRO A 148 2.56 1.80 -11.55
N ILE A 149 1.33 1.95 -11.06
CA ILE A 149 0.43 0.83 -10.80
C ILE A 149 -0.55 0.60 -11.96
N CYS A 150 -1.15 1.65 -12.50
CA CYS A 150 -2.18 1.55 -13.55
C CYS A 150 -1.84 2.27 -14.85
N ALA A 151 -0.66 2.90 -14.95
CA ALA A 151 -0.20 3.70 -16.10
C ALA A 151 -1.06 4.93 -16.44
N GLU A 152 -1.99 5.33 -15.57
CA GLU A 152 -2.76 6.56 -15.70
C GLU A 152 -1.84 7.79 -15.69
N GLU A 153 -2.02 8.68 -16.66
CA GLU A 153 -1.29 9.95 -16.80
C GLU A 153 -1.88 11.02 -15.89
N ARG A 154 -3.20 10.97 -15.65
CA ARG A 154 -3.89 11.99 -14.88
C ARG A 154 -3.66 11.81 -13.38
N ILE A 155 -2.66 12.51 -12.89
CA ILE A 155 -2.28 12.61 -11.47
C ILE A 155 -2.62 14.02 -10.96
N LEU A 156 -3.35 14.10 -9.86
CA LEU A 156 -3.79 15.37 -9.27
C LEU A 156 -3.22 15.57 -7.87
N TRP A 157 -2.74 16.78 -7.58
CA TRP A 157 -2.35 17.12 -6.21
C TRP A 157 -3.59 17.28 -5.34
N ARG A 158 -3.63 16.54 -4.22
CA ARG A 158 -4.72 16.57 -3.23
C ARG A 158 -4.19 17.10 -1.90
N GLU A 159 -5.05 17.81 -1.18
CA GLU A 159 -4.84 18.26 0.20
C GLU A 159 -5.90 17.60 1.10
N GLY A 160 -5.68 17.56 2.41
CA GLY A 160 -6.62 16.98 3.38
C GLY A 160 -6.68 15.45 3.35
N LEU A 161 -5.60 14.79 2.93
CA LEU A 161 -5.50 13.33 2.99
C LEU A 161 -5.52 12.87 4.45
N ASP A 162 -6.26 11.79 4.73
CA ASP A 162 -6.32 11.13 6.06
C ASP A 162 -5.06 10.27 6.30
N ARG A 163 -3.88 10.87 6.08
CA ARG A 163 -2.55 10.28 6.28
C ARG A 163 -1.48 11.37 6.37
N TYR A 164 -0.28 10.99 6.78
CA TYR A 164 0.89 11.86 6.66
C TYR A 164 1.76 11.47 5.45
N PRO A 165 2.22 12.43 4.62
CA PRO A 165 1.82 13.84 4.62
C PRO A 165 0.35 14.02 4.20
N PRO A 166 -0.34 15.07 4.71
CA PRO A 166 -1.77 15.32 4.44
C PRO A 166 -2.03 15.88 3.03
N ALA A 167 -1.01 15.89 2.18
CA ALA A 167 -1.11 16.30 0.79
C ALA A 167 -0.12 15.52 -0.07
N GLY A 168 -0.48 15.30 -1.33
CA GLY A 168 0.37 14.58 -2.28
C GLY A 168 -0.29 14.35 -3.63
N PRO A 169 0.47 13.80 -4.60
CA PRO A 169 -0.06 13.46 -5.91
C PRO A 169 -0.91 12.19 -5.82
N VAL A 170 -2.14 12.25 -6.31
CA VAL A 170 -3.10 11.14 -6.32
C VAL A 170 -3.42 10.75 -7.74
N CYS A 171 -3.27 9.46 -8.04
CA CYS A 171 -3.69 8.90 -9.31
C CYS A 171 -5.21 8.89 -9.40
N THR A 172 -5.78 9.49 -10.46
CA THR A 172 -7.24 9.52 -10.64
C THR A 172 -7.85 8.19 -11.09
N GLY A 173 -7.04 7.30 -11.67
CA GLY A 173 -7.49 5.98 -12.12
C GLY A 173 -7.60 4.95 -10.99
N CYS A 174 -6.57 4.82 -10.15
CA CYS A 174 -6.55 3.78 -9.10
C CYS A 174 -6.50 4.31 -7.66
N GLY A 175 -6.55 5.63 -7.45
CA GLY A 175 -6.72 6.24 -6.12
C GLY A 175 -5.51 6.21 -5.19
N ILE A 176 -4.35 5.73 -5.66
CA ILE A 176 -3.13 5.71 -4.85
C ILE A 176 -2.58 7.13 -4.70
N VAL A 177 -2.02 7.42 -3.54
CA VAL A 177 -1.16 8.56 -3.32
C VAL A 177 0.24 8.14 -3.79
N VAL A 178 0.60 8.59 -4.99
CA VAL A 178 1.83 8.19 -5.67
C VAL A 178 3.03 8.73 -4.88
N PRO A 179 4.05 7.92 -4.53
CA PRO A 179 5.27 8.45 -3.93
C PRO A 179 5.91 9.49 -4.86
N ALA A 180 6.20 10.69 -4.34
CA ALA A 180 6.81 11.73 -5.17
C ALA A 180 8.13 11.30 -5.87
N PRO A 181 9.00 10.47 -5.27
CA PRO A 181 10.23 10.01 -5.93
C PRO A 181 10.03 9.16 -7.19
N VAL A 182 8.87 8.54 -7.40
CA VAL A 182 8.61 7.76 -8.62
C VAL A 182 8.14 8.64 -9.79
N LEU A 183 7.90 9.93 -9.54
CA LEU A 183 7.42 10.88 -10.54
C LEU A 183 8.53 11.84 -10.96
N THR A 184 8.56 12.18 -12.24
CA THR A 184 9.40 13.28 -12.75
C THR A 184 9.00 14.61 -12.11
N LEU A 185 9.91 15.60 -12.16
CA LEU A 185 9.62 16.94 -11.67
C LEU A 185 8.51 17.60 -12.49
N GLU A 186 8.45 17.33 -13.79
CA GLU A 186 7.45 17.79 -14.73
C GLU A 186 6.06 17.25 -14.39
N ALA A 187 5.96 15.94 -14.12
CA ALA A 187 4.70 15.30 -13.71
C ALA A 187 4.22 15.84 -12.35
N LEU A 188 5.14 16.01 -11.38
CA LEU A 188 4.81 16.62 -10.09
C LEU A 188 4.35 18.07 -10.24
N ALA A 189 4.99 18.86 -11.09
CA ALA A 189 4.59 20.23 -11.39
C ALA A 189 3.20 20.26 -12.06
N SER A 190 2.95 19.35 -13.00
CA SER A 190 1.65 19.21 -13.66
C SER A 190 0.52 18.89 -12.67
N ALA A 191 0.74 17.91 -11.79
CA ALA A 191 -0.21 17.56 -10.74
C ALA A 191 -0.55 18.75 -9.84
N ARG A 192 0.43 19.62 -9.56
CA ARG A 192 0.24 20.85 -8.77
C ARG A 192 -0.44 21.98 -9.55
N ARG A 193 -0.31 22.07 -10.88
CA ARG A 193 -0.95 23.14 -11.68
C ARG A 193 -2.48 23.05 -11.66
N HIS A 194 -3.04 21.84 -11.74
CA HIS A 194 -4.50 21.64 -11.62
C HIS A 194 -5.09 22.08 -10.27
N ARG A 195 -4.26 22.31 -9.24
CA ARG A 195 -4.67 22.97 -7.99
C ARG A 195 -5.06 24.42 -8.22
N PHE A 196 -4.29 25.14 -9.03
CA PHE A 196 -4.48 26.58 -9.23
C PHE A 196 -5.71 26.86 -10.09
N GLU A 197 -5.91 26.11 -11.17
CA GLU A 197 -7.08 26.27 -12.06
C GLU A 197 -8.40 26.10 -11.29
N ARG A 198 -8.51 25.11 -10.39
CA ARG A 198 -9.72 24.93 -9.57
C ARG A 198 -9.94 26.02 -8.52
N ARG A 199 -8.88 26.67 -8.05
CA ARG A 199 -8.98 27.76 -7.06
C ARG A 199 -9.46 29.07 -7.67
N TYR A 200 -9.20 29.28 -8.96
CA TYR A 200 -9.65 30.46 -9.70
C TYR A 200 -10.95 30.26 -10.48
N ALA A 201 -11.38 29.02 -10.74
CA ALA A 201 -12.68 28.71 -11.33
C ALA A 201 -13.87 28.76 -10.35
N GLY A 202 -13.62 29.11 -9.08
CA GLY A 202 -14.63 29.23 -8.02
C GLY A 202 -14.84 30.66 -7.52
N VAL A 203 -14.42 31.68 -8.29
CA VAL A 203 -14.69 33.11 -8.05
C VAL A 203 -15.68 33.61 -9.09
#